data_AF-A0A6A0BBK8-F1
#
_entry.id   AF-A0A6A0BBK8-F1
#
_cell.length_a   1.000
_cell.length_b   1.000
_cell.length_c   1.000
_cell.angle_alpha   90.00
_cell.angle_beta   90.00
_cell.angle_gamma   90.00
#
_symmetry.space_group_name_H-M   'P 1'
#
loop_
_entity.id
_entity.type
_entity.pdbx_description
1 polymer ?
#
loop_
_entity_poly.entity_id
_entity_poly.type
_entity_poly.pdbx_seq_one_letter_code
_entity_poly.pdbx_strand_id
1 'polypeptide(L)'
;MYNIFEKFDYYRREKKIRIETLIDNGISKSKYHRLQRGEAKLNLEDSLVLSQALNLSPFEVESIYYAKVSTDTLSENIYESYDIISVHGLLLYAYEVASIYPLESKKIFTTLKANRYIKSFFPLTLALISLMENDLAEESDEKEVDDLYQEVMARDVWTSYEVTLIFSFLEMKSFDDIRLLEGLANVLWDRTIIAPDDYYTLQVVMTLYQSLFIKSVIKRDTSRIKRFYREADEVRHNNMTILIAFTQRQMEISYLELTGRQQEAASNLDELKRIAKFLLDYHAAEQRNESFVQIEYDKMHAEIVEWRKELGVSEDYNLLNT
;
A
#
# COMPACT_ATOMS: atom_id res chain seq x y z
N MET A 1 -27.47 -7.00 -12.28
CA MET A 1 -26.88 -7.59 -11.05
C MET A 1 -25.78 -8.49 -11.53
N TYR A 2 -24.52 -8.15 -11.25
CA TYR A 2 -23.37 -8.96 -11.65
C TYR A 2 -23.48 -10.33 -10.97
N ASN A 3 -23.53 -11.40 -11.76
CA ASN A 3 -23.69 -12.73 -11.21
C ASN A 3 -22.30 -13.33 -11.00
N ILE A 4 -21.87 -13.43 -9.75
CA ILE A 4 -20.58 -14.04 -9.35
C ILE A 4 -20.37 -15.40 -10.04
N PHE A 5 -21.45 -16.15 -10.27
CA PHE A 5 -21.40 -17.43 -10.97
C PHE A 5 -20.92 -17.34 -12.42
N GLU A 6 -21.09 -16.19 -13.10
CA GLU A 6 -20.59 -16.00 -14.48
C GLU A 6 -19.08 -16.11 -14.55
N LYS A 7 -18.34 -15.66 -13.52
CA LYS A 7 -16.89 -15.83 -13.46
C LYS A 7 -16.50 -17.31 -13.26
N PHE A 8 -17.22 -18.04 -12.39
CA PHE A 8 -17.03 -19.48 -12.25
C PHE A 8 -17.32 -20.24 -13.57
N ASP A 9 -18.39 -19.89 -14.28
CA ASP A 9 -18.70 -20.49 -15.59
C ASP A 9 -17.70 -20.08 -16.67
N TYR A 10 -17.14 -18.87 -16.61
CA TYR A 10 -16.02 -18.47 -17.46
C TYR A 10 -14.83 -19.41 -17.28
N TYR A 11 -14.31 -19.58 -16.05
CA TYR A 11 -13.20 -20.50 -15.78
C TYR A 11 -13.52 -21.94 -16.22
N ARG A 12 -14.74 -22.42 -15.95
CA ARG A 12 -15.19 -23.74 -16.39
C ARG A 12 -15.08 -23.90 -17.92
N ARG A 13 -15.59 -22.91 -18.68
CA ARG A 13 -15.57 -22.94 -20.16
C ARG A 13 -14.15 -22.90 -20.70
N GLU A 14 -13.32 -21.99 -20.19
CA GLU A 14 -11.93 -21.83 -20.63
C GLU A 14 -11.08 -23.07 -20.31
N LYS A 15 -11.28 -23.67 -19.12
CA LYS A 15 -10.65 -24.94 -18.73
C LYS A 15 -11.30 -26.17 -19.41
N LYS A 16 -12.35 -25.98 -20.21
CA LYS A 16 -13.11 -27.04 -20.90
C LYS A 16 -13.64 -28.13 -19.95
N ILE A 17 -13.96 -27.75 -18.72
CA ILE A 17 -14.51 -28.64 -17.71
C ILE A 17 -15.99 -28.87 -18.02
N ARG A 18 -16.39 -30.14 -18.06
CA ARG A 18 -17.77 -30.54 -18.33
C ARG A 18 -18.65 -30.21 -17.12
N ILE A 19 -19.92 -29.88 -17.38
CA ILE A 19 -20.88 -29.58 -16.30
C ILE A 19 -21.06 -30.82 -15.41
N GLU A 20 -21.01 -32.02 -16.00
CA GLU A 20 -21.06 -33.30 -15.30
C GLU A 20 -20.01 -33.39 -14.19
N THR A 21 -18.80 -32.89 -14.41
CA THR A 21 -17.75 -32.86 -13.38
C THR A 21 -18.16 -32.01 -12.17
N LEU A 22 -18.86 -30.89 -12.38
CA LEU A 22 -19.35 -30.07 -11.26
C LEU A 22 -20.51 -30.76 -10.52
N ILE A 23 -21.32 -31.52 -11.26
CA ILE A 23 -22.42 -32.32 -10.69
C ILE A 23 -21.88 -33.44 -9.81
N ASP A 24 -20.87 -34.16 -10.28
CA ASP A 24 -20.23 -35.24 -9.53
C ASP A 24 -19.57 -34.75 -8.22
N ASN A 25 -19.19 -33.47 -8.18
CA ASN A 25 -18.61 -32.82 -7.00
C ASN A 25 -19.63 -32.12 -6.09
N GLY A 26 -20.94 -32.26 -6.35
CA GLY A 26 -22.01 -31.82 -5.43
C GLY A 26 -22.87 -30.66 -5.91
N ILE A 27 -22.57 -30.03 -7.06
CA ILE A 27 -23.44 -28.99 -7.64
C ILE A 27 -24.52 -29.64 -8.51
N SER A 28 -25.73 -29.84 -7.96
CA SER A 28 -26.80 -30.48 -8.73
C SER A 28 -27.08 -29.77 -10.06
N LYS A 29 -27.42 -30.53 -11.11
CA LYS A 29 -27.70 -30.00 -12.46
C LYS A 29 -28.75 -28.89 -12.47
N SER A 30 -29.80 -29.05 -11.67
CA SER A 30 -30.85 -28.03 -11.52
C SER A 30 -30.29 -26.75 -10.90
N LYS A 31 -29.48 -26.87 -9.85
CA LYS A 31 -28.86 -25.73 -9.17
C LYS A 31 -27.90 -24.99 -10.09
N TYR A 32 -27.06 -25.70 -10.84
CA TYR A 32 -26.15 -25.12 -11.83
C TYR A 32 -26.88 -24.19 -12.82
N HIS A 33 -27.94 -24.68 -13.47
CA HIS A 33 -28.68 -23.87 -14.45
C HIS A 33 -29.44 -22.71 -13.81
N ARG A 34 -29.95 -22.88 -12.58
CA ARG A 34 -30.57 -21.78 -11.83
C ARG A 34 -29.58 -20.70 -11.43
N LEU A 35 -28.36 -21.08 -11.02
CA LEU A 35 -27.27 -20.14 -10.75
C LEU A 35 -26.91 -19.37 -12.01
N GLN A 36 -26.80 -20.04 -13.16
CA GLN A 36 -26.53 -19.41 -14.45
C GLN A 36 -27.59 -18.38 -14.85
N ARG A 37 -28.88 -18.66 -14.60
CA ARG A 37 -29.99 -17.74 -14.89
C ARG A 37 -30.21 -16.66 -13.81
N GLY A 38 -29.43 -16.66 -12.73
CA GLY A 38 -29.63 -15.75 -11.58
C GLY A 38 -30.87 -16.06 -10.74
N GLU A 39 -31.47 -17.25 -10.90
CA GLU A 39 -32.64 -17.75 -10.15
C GLU A 39 -32.26 -18.43 -8.82
N ALA A 40 -30.97 -18.56 -8.56
CA ALA A 40 -30.40 -19.05 -7.30
C ALA A 40 -29.21 -18.19 -6.91
N LYS A 41 -28.96 -18.06 -5.60
CA LYS A 41 -27.76 -17.43 -5.06
C LYS A 41 -26.70 -18.50 -4.80
N LEU A 42 -25.46 -18.16 -5.11
CA LEU A 42 -24.31 -18.98 -4.75
C LEU A 42 -24.08 -18.89 -3.25
N ASN A 43 -24.04 -20.02 -2.54
CA ASN A 43 -23.68 -20.06 -1.12
C ASN A 43 -22.18 -20.35 -0.96
N LEU A 44 -21.66 -20.27 0.27
CA LEU A 44 -20.23 -20.49 0.55
C LEU A 44 -19.78 -21.93 0.23
N GLU A 45 -20.61 -22.91 0.50
CA GLU A 45 -20.32 -24.33 0.22
C GLU A 45 -20.20 -24.59 -1.28
N ASP A 46 -21.14 -24.08 -2.08
CA ASP A 46 -21.11 -24.16 -3.54
C ASP A 46 -19.87 -23.48 -4.10
N SER A 47 -19.52 -22.34 -3.52
CA SER A 47 -18.33 -21.57 -3.89
C SER A 47 -17.06 -22.38 -3.66
N LEU A 48 -16.95 -23.04 -2.51
CA LEU A 48 -15.82 -23.91 -2.17
C LEU A 48 -15.74 -25.11 -3.14
N VAL A 49 -16.87 -25.77 -3.37
CA VAL A 49 -16.97 -26.91 -4.30
C VAL A 49 -16.57 -26.50 -5.71
N LEU A 50 -17.08 -25.37 -6.22
CA LEU A 50 -16.74 -24.85 -7.54
C LEU A 50 -15.26 -24.50 -7.62
N SER A 51 -14.70 -23.82 -6.62
CA SER A 51 -13.28 -23.49 -6.57
C SER A 51 -12.39 -24.72 -6.61
N GLN A 52 -12.72 -25.77 -5.85
CA GLN A 52 -11.98 -27.03 -5.85
C GLN A 52 -12.13 -27.80 -7.16
N ALA A 53 -13.37 -27.94 -7.67
CA ALA A 53 -13.64 -28.66 -8.90
C ALA A 53 -13.02 -27.99 -10.14
N LEU A 54 -12.87 -26.66 -10.11
CA LEU A 54 -12.20 -25.89 -11.14
C LEU A 54 -10.70 -25.72 -10.90
N ASN A 55 -10.16 -26.27 -9.81
CA ASN A 55 -8.77 -26.13 -9.39
C ASN A 55 -8.32 -24.66 -9.42
N LEU A 56 -9.06 -23.81 -8.70
CA LEU A 56 -8.74 -22.41 -8.50
C LEU A 56 -7.90 -22.24 -7.24
N SER A 57 -6.81 -21.49 -7.37
CA SER A 57 -6.01 -21.01 -6.24
C SER A 57 -6.80 -19.99 -5.40
N PRO A 58 -6.45 -19.77 -4.12
CA PRO A 58 -7.09 -18.75 -3.29
C PRO A 58 -7.12 -17.36 -3.95
N PHE A 59 -6.05 -16.96 -4.64
CA PHE A 59 -5.96 -15.71 -5.38
C PHE A 59 -6.96 -15.62 -6.54
N GLU A 60 -7.13 -16.70 -7.32
CA GLU A 60 -8.14 -16.72 -8.39
C GLU A 60 -9.56 -16.64 -7.80
N VAL A 61 -9.81 -17.31 -6.67
CA VAL A 61 -11.10 -17.23 -5.98
C VAL A 61 -11.36 -15.80 -5.48
N GLU A 62 -10.38 -15.15 -4.89
CA GLU A 62 -10.48 -13.75 -4.47
C GLU A 62 -10.90 -12.83 -5.62
N SER A 63 -10.26 -12.98 -6.78
CA SER A 63 -10.56 -12.19 -8.00
C SER A 63 -11.98 -12.42 -8.53
N ILE A 64 -12.65 -13.51 -8.13
CA ILE A 64 -14.06 -13.74 -8.45
C ILE A 64 -14.96 -12.83 -7.63
N TYR A 65 -14.72 -12.72 -6.33
CA TYR A 65 -15.56 -11.94 -5.41
C TYR A 65 -15.25 -10.45 -5.43
N TYR A 66 -13.98 -10.09 -5.60
CA TYR A 66 -13.51 -8.72 -5.49
C TYR A 66 -12.91 -8.27 -6.81
N ALA A 67 -13.46 -7.20 -7.36
CA ALA A 67 -12.93 -6.56 -8.56
C ALA A 67 -11.74 -5.66 -8.20
N LYS A 68 -10.60 -5.89 -8.83
CA LYS A 68 -9.45 -4.98 -8.76
C LYS A 68 -9.75 -3.72 -9.56
N VAL A 69 -9.52 -2.56 -8.95
CA VAL A 69 -9.76 -1.26 -9.58
C VAL A 69 -8.46 -0.57 -9.98
N SER A 70 -8.51 0.08 -11.14
CA SER A 70 -7.55 1.05 -11.66
C SER A 70 -8.32 2.14 -12.39
N THR A 71 -7.63 3.13 -12.95
CA THR A 71 -8.23 4.15 -13.83
C THR A 71 -9.00 3.52 -15.01
N ASP A 72 -8.48 2.43 -15.57
CA ASP A 72 -9.08 1.73 -16.71
C ASP A 72 -10.25 0.80 -16.33
N THR A 73 -10.24 0.25 -15.13
CA THR A 73 -11.23 -0.76 -14.70
C THR A 73 -12.29 -0.21 -13.73
N LEU A 74 -12.20 1.07 -13.34
CA LEU A 74 -13.14 1.68 -12.41
C LEU A 74 -14.54 1.73 -13.03
N SER A 75 -15.46 0.99 -12.40
CA SER A 75 -16.85 0.91 -12.83
C SER A 75 -17.73 1.92 -12.09
N GLU A 76 -18.70 2.49 -12.80
CA GLU A 76 -19.77 3.31 -12.20
C GLU A 76 -20.86 2.44 -11.54
N ASN A 77 -20.74 1.11 -11.59
CA ASN A 77 -21.62 0.19 -10.88
C ASN A 77 -21.45 0.32 -9.36
N ILE A 78 -22.41 0.98 -8.71
CA ILE A 78 -22.40 1.18 -7.25
C ILE A 78 -22.52 -0.11 -6.42
N TYR A 79 -22.80 -1.26 -7.04
CA TYR A 79 -22.93 -2.56 -6.37
C TYR A 79 -21.70 -3.45 -6.52
N GLU A 80 -20.65 -2.98 -7.19
CA GLU A 80 -19.42 -3.74 -7.35
C GLU A 80 -18.72 -3.93 -5.99
N SER A 81 -18.28 -5.15 -5.69
CA SER A 81 -17.45 -5.43 -4.52
C SER A 81 -16.00 -5.28 -4.94
N TYR A 82 -15.33 -4.24 -4.45
CA TYR A 82 -13.97 -3.93 -4.83
C TYR A 82 -12.96 -4.60 -3.90
N ASP A 83 -11.81 -4.95 -4.46
CA ASP A 83 -10.63 -5.24 -3.64
C ASP A 83 -10.19 -3.93 -2.98
N ILE A 84 -10.28 -3.87 -1.65
CA ILE A 84 -10.07 -2.63 -0.90
C ILE A 84 -8.64 -2.13 -1.01
N ILE A 85 -7.67 -3.03 -1.19
CA ILE A 85 -6.27 -2.65 -1.38
C ILE A 85 -6.09 -1.89 -2.69
N SER A 86 -6.65 -2.40 -3.79
CA SER A 86 -6.65 -1.68 -5.08
C SER A 86 -7.40 -0.34 -5.03
N VAL A 87 -8.46 -0.22 -4.21
CA VAL A 87 -9.16 1.06 -3.97
C VAL A 87 -8.20 2.08 -3.36
N HIS A 88 -7.44 1.72 -2.33
CA HIS A 88 -6.46 2.62 -1.72
C HIS A 88 -5.33 3.01 -2.67
N GLY A 89 -4.85 2.08 -3.51
CA GLY A 89 -3.90 2.42 -4.57
C GLY A 89 -4.45 3.45 -5.56
N LEU A 90 -5.71 3.30 -5.97
CA LEU A 90 -6.38 4.26 -6.86
C LEU A 90 -6.66 5.61 -6.18
N LEU A 91 -6.93 5.62 -4.88
CA LEU A 91 -7.10 6.85 -4.09
C LEU A 91 -5.81 7.66 -4.02
N LEU A 92 -4.69 7.01 -3.72
CA LEU A 92 -3.37 7.64 -3.69
C LEU A 92 -3.01 8.22 -5.05
N TYR A 93 -3.19 7.45 -6.12
CA TYR A 93 -3.00 7.95 -7.48
C TYR A 93 -3.84 9.21 -7.75
N ALA A 94 -5.14 9.16 -7.46
CA ALA A 94 -6.05 10.30 -7.67
C ALA A 94 -5.62 11.53 -6.86
N TYR A 95 -5.11 11.33 -5.65
CA TYR A 95 -4.62 12.41 -4.80
C TYR A 95 -3.33 13.03 -5.38
N GLU A 96 -2.35 12.22 -5.76
CA GLU A 96 -1.05 12.66 -6.30
C GLU A 96 -1.21 13.46 -7.61
N VAL A 97 -2.08 13.00 -8.51
CA VAL A 97 -2.25 13.61 -9.83
C VAL A 97 -3.33 14.69 -9.88
N ALA A 98 -3.99 15.01 -8.76
CA ALA A 98 -5.11 15.96 -8.72
C ALA A 98 -4.79 17.34 -9.31
N SER A 99 -3.54 17.80 -9.18
CA SER A 99 -3.09 19.07 -9.73
C SER A 99 -2.96 19.07 -11.26
N ILE A 100 -2.74 17.89 -11.86
CA ILE A 100 -2.54 17.69 -13.30
C ILE A 100 -3.85 17.24 -13.96
N TYR A 101 -4.58 16.33 -13.31
CA TYR A 101 -5.81 15.71 -13.81
C TYR A 101 -6.97 15.87 -12.79
N PRO A 102 -7.45 17.11 -12.54
CA PRO A 102 -8.44 17.38 -11.48
C PRO A 102 -9.82 16.75 -11.74
N LEU A 103 -10.25 16.68 -13.01
CA LEU A 103 -11.55 16.09 -13.36
C LEU A 103 -11.56 14.57 -13.17
N GLU A 104 -10.45 13.91 -13.51
CA GLU A 104 -10.30 12.46 -13.34
C GLU A 104 -10.26 12.10 -11.85
N SER A 105 -9.45 12.81 -11.08
CA SER A 105 -9.33 12.64 -9.63
C SER A 105 -10.69 12.82 -8.94
N LYS A 106 -11.44 13.87 -9.30
CA LYS A 106 -12.80 14.10 -8.81
C LYS A 106 -13.78 12.98 -9.21
N LYS A 107 -13.67 12.45 -10.43
CA LYS A 107 -14.48 11.31 -10.87
C LYS A 107 -14.19 10.07 -10.02
N ILE A 108 -12.92 9.79 -9.74
CA ILE A 108 -12.50 8.66 -8.90
C ILE A 108 -13.10 8.79 -7.50
N PHE A 109 -12.88 9.92 -6.82
CA PHE A 109 -13.43 10.14 -5.47
C PHE A 109 -14.95 10.03 -5.45
N THR A 110 -15.65 10.62 -6.41
CA THR A 110 -17.12 10.55 -6.50
C THR A 110 -17.61 9.11 -6.70
N THR A 111 -16.95 8.34 -7.57
CA THR A 111 -17.34 6.96 -7.86
C THR A 111 -17.14 6.05 -6.66
N LEU A 112 -15.99 6.17 -5.97
CA LEU A 112 -15.69 5.40 -4.78
C LEU A 112 -16.62 5.78 -3.62
N LYS A 113 -16.89 7.08 -3.42
CA LYS A 113 -17.89 7.55 -2.45
C LYS A 113 -19.30 7.12 -2.77
N ALA A 114 -19.65 6.81 -4.02
CA ALA A 114 -20.99 6.33 -4.38
C ALA A 114 -21.18 4.82 -4.18
N ASN A 115 -20.08 4.05 -4.17
CA ASN A 115 -20.10 2.61 -4.08
C ASN A 115 -20.69 2.12 -2.74
N ARG A 116 -21.65 1.20 -2.80
CA ARG A 116 -22.37 0.68 -1.62
C ARG A 116 -21.54 -0.26 -0.77
N TYR A 117 -20.64 -1.03 -1.38
CA TYR A 117 -19.76 -1.94 -0.67
C TYR A 117 -18.79 -1.15 0.22
N ILE A 118 -18.14 -0.11 -0.32
CA ILE A 118 -17.28 0.81 0.47
C ILE A 118 -18.08 1.46 1.59
N LYS A 119 -19.25 2.03 1.30
CA LYS A 119 -20.12 2.64 2.33
C LYS A 119 -20.49 1.71 3.48
N SER A 120 -20.71 0.44 3.18
CA SER A 120 -21.25 -0.50 4.17
C SER A 120 -20.15 -1.13 5.02
N PHE A 121 -18.97 -1.37 4.44
CA PHE A 121 -17.93 -2.18 5.07
C PHE A 121 -16.65 -1.40 5.39
N PHE A 122 -16.39 -0.28 4.70
CA PHE A 122 -15.15 0.51 4.83
C PHE A 122 -15.43 2.01 5.06
N PRO A 123 -16.15 2.37 6.14
CA PRO A 123 -16.50 3.77 6.41
C PRO A 123 -15.26 4.67 6.60
N LEU A 124 -14.15 4.15 7.16
CA LEU A 124 -12.91 4.92 7.31
C LEU A 124 -12.29 5.33 5.98
N THR A 125 -12.50 4.54 4.92
CA THR A 125 -12.07 4.91 3.57
C THR A 125 -12.85 6.12 3.05
N LEU A 126 -14.11 6.29 3.43
CA LEU A 126 -14.87 7.49 3.08
C LEU A 126 -14.37 8.72 3.83
N ALA A 127 -14.04 8.57 5.12
CA ALA A 127 -13.44 9.63 5.91
C ALA A 127 -12.10 10.07 5.30
N LEU A 128 -11.26 9.11 4.89
CA LEU A 128 -10.02 9.38 4.18
C LEU A 128 -10.25 10.14 2.86
N ILE A 129 -11.24 9.76 2.05
CA ILE A 129 -11.54 10.48 0.80
C ILE A 129 -11.92 11.94 1.09
N SER A 130 -12.76 12.18 2.11
CA SER A 130 -13.14 13.54 2.50
C SER A 130 -11.93 14.36 2.97
N LEU A 131 -11.06 13.76 3.78
CA LEU A 131 -9.81 14.36 4.21
C LEU A 131 -8.89 14.72 3.02
N MET A 132 -8.71 13.81 2.08
CA MET A 132 -7.94 14.06 0.85
C MET A 132 -8.53 15.18 -0.01
N GLU A 133 -9.86 15.24 -0.14
CA GLU A 133 -10.53 16.33 -0.87
C GLU A 133 -10.36 17.68 -0.17
N ASN A 134 -10.48 17.74 1.16
CA ASN A 134 -10.26 18.95 1.96
C ASN A 134 -8.80 19.40 1.84
N ASP A 135 -7.85 18.47 1.87
CA ASP A 135 -6.43 18.77 1.72
C ASP A 135 -6.06 19.32 0.34
N LEU A 136 -6.66 18.77 -0.72
CA LEU A 136 -6.51 19.31 -2.06
C LEU A 136 -7.16 20.71 -2.22
N ALA A 137 -8.14 21.03 -1.40
CA ALA A 137 -8.79 22.35 -1.35
C ALA A 137 -8.08 23.34 -0.41
N GLU A 138 -7.01 22.93 0.28
CA GLU A 138 -6.35 23.70 1.34
C GLU A 138 -7.28 24.03 2.53
N GLU A 139 -8.27 23.17 2.78
CA GLU A 139 -9.29 23.27 3.84
C GLU A 139 -9.13 22.18 4.93
N SER A 140 -7.95 21.58 5.05
CA SER A 140 -7.67 20.52 6.04
C SER A 140 -7.91 20.97 7.48
N ASP A 141 -8.69 20.19 8.23
CA ASP A 141 -8.91 20.35 9.67
C ASP A 141 -8.11 19.30 10.45
N GLU A 142 -7.18 19.75 11.31
CA GLU A 142 -6.41 18.88 12.20
C GLU A 142 -7.29 17.97 13.06
N LYS A 143 -8.51 18.42 13.38
CA LYS A 143 -9.45 17.60 14.13
C LYS A 143 -9.97 16.40 13.34
N GLU A 144 -10.28 16.57 12.05
CA GLU A 144 -10.74 15.45 11.21
C GLU A 144 -9.63 14.41 11.03
N VAL A 145 -8.38 14.88 10.96
CA VAL A 145 -7.18 14.04 10.93
C VAL A 145 -7.03 13.25 12.23
N ASP A 146 -7.19 13.88 13.40
CA ASP A 146 -7.16 13.20 14.69
C ASP A 146 -8.33 12.22 14.85
N ASP A 147 -9.56 12.60 14.47
CA ASP A 147 -10.75 11.75 14.57
C ASP A 147 -10.55 10.43 13.79
N LEU A 148 -10.07 10.48 12.54
CA LEU A 148 -9.74 9.27 11.76
C LEU A 148 -8.64 8.44 12.43
N TYR A 149 -7.58 9.10 12.92
CA TYR A 149 -6.50 8.44 13.63
C TYR A 149 -7.01 7.69 14.88
N GLN A 150 -7.83 8.34 15.71
CA GLN A 150 -8.40 7.73 16.91
C GLN A 150 -9.30 6.54 16.57
N GLU A 151 -10.09 6.62 15.49
CA GLU A 151 -10.91 5.49 15.04
C GLU A 151 -10.07 4.27 14.61
N VAL A 152 -8.91 4.49 13.97
CA VAL A 152 -7.97 3.41 13.66
C VAL A 152 -7.33 2.86 14.93
N MET A 153 -6.89 3.74 15.83
CA MET A 153 -6.24 3.37 17.09
C MET A 153 -7.16 2.69 18.09
N ALA A 154 -8.48 2.85 17.97
CA ALA A 154 -9.47 2.15 18.78
C ALA A 154 -9.60 0.66 18.41
N ARG A 155 -9.05 0.21 17.28
CA ARG A 155 -9.11 -1.19 16.84
C ARG A 155 -8.01 -2.01 17.49
N ASP A 156 -8.40 -3.13 18.10
CA ASP A 156 -7.48 -4.07 18.78
C ASP A 156 -6.70 -4.96 17.80
N VAL A 157 -7.26 -5.22 16.62
CA VAL A 157 -6.65 -6.07 15.59
C VAL A 157 -6.69 -5.33 14.26
N TRP A 158 -5.55 -5.31 13.58
CA TRP A 158 -5.35 -4.68 12.28
C TRP A 158 -5.09 -5.73 11.22
N THR A 159 -5.73 -5.52 10.07
CA THR A 159 -5.52 -6.27 8.85
C THR A 159 -4.72 -5.42 7.86
N SER A 160 -4.47 -5.95 6.66
CA SER A 160 -3.91 -5.17 5.57
C SER A 160 -4.73 -3.89 5.28
N TYR A 161 -6.02 -3.87 5.58
CA TYR A 161 -6.86 -2.68 5.43
C TYR A 161 -6.40 -1.51 6.30
N GLU A 162 -6.27 -1.70 7.62
CA GLU A 162 -5.85 -0.62 8.52
C GLU A 162 -4.45 -0.14 8.19
N VAL A 163 -3.52 -1.05 7.87
CA VAL A 163 -2.16 -0.71 7.48
C VAL A 163 -2.13 0.14 6.20
N THR A 164 -2.96 -0.21 5.22
CA THR A 164 -3.05 0.53 3.96
C THR A 164 -3.76 1.87 4.12
N LEU A 165 -4.80 1.94 4.97
CA LEU A 165 -5.47 3.18 5.34
C LEU A 165 -4.50 4.16 6.01
N ILE A 166 -3.72 3.67 6.98
CA ILE A 166 -2.65 4.45 7.63
C ILE A 166 -1.69 4.98 6.57
N PHE A 167 -1.22 4.12 5.67
CA PHE A 167 -0.31 4.53 4.62
C PHE A 167 -0.89 5.61 3.71
N SER A 168 -2.12 5.43 3.22
CA SER A 168 -2.78 6.45 2.41
C SER A 168 -2.94 7.78 3.14
N PHE A 169 -3.10 7.74 4.45
CA PHE A 169 -3.17 8.91 5.31
C PHE A 169 -1.81 9.61 5.48
N LEU A 170 -0.67 8.90 5.44
CA LEU A 170 0.66 9.52 5.58
C LEU A 170 1.10 10.31 4.35
N GLU A 171 0.58 9.94 3.19
CA GLU A 171 0.92 10.57 1.91
C GLU A 171 0.19 11.92 1.71
N MET A 172 -0.73 12.28 2.61
CA MET A 172 -1.41 13.57 2.58
C MET A 172 -0.44 14.72 2.95
N LYS A 173 -0.50 15.83 2.22
CA LYS A 173 0.39 16.99 2.40
C LYS A 173 0.22 17.67 3.76
N SER A 174 -1.00 17.77 4.29
CA SER A 174 -1.25 18.33 5.63
C SER A 174 -0.72 17.47 6.77
N PHE A 175 -0.33 16.22 6.50
CA PHE A 175 0.04 15.28 7.55
C PHE A 175 1.51 15.42 7.96
N ASP A 176 1.75 16.17 9.04
CA ASP A 176 3.10 16.44 9.58
C ASP A 176 3.34 16.00 11.03
N ASP A 177 2.34 15.45 11.72
CA ASP A 177 2.49 15.04 13.11
C ASP A 177 3.17 13.67 13.26
N ILE A 178 4.47 13.74 13.55
CA ILE A 178 5.30 12.56 13.85
C ILE A 178 4.80 11.76 15.06
N ARG A 179 4.07 12.37 16.00
CA ARG A 179 3.54 11.67 17.18
C ARG A 179 2.46 10.67 16.82
N LEU A 180 1.61 11.02 15.85
CA LEU A 180 0.58 10.11 15.34
C LEU A 180 1.25 8.92 14.65
N LEU A 181 2.23 9.18 13.78
CA LEU A 181 3.02 8.12 13.13
C LEU A 181 3.71 7.18 14.12
N GLU A 182 4.32 7.74 15.17
CA GLU A 182 4.95 6.96 16.23
C GLU A 182 3.95 6.08 16.96
N GLY A 183 2.76 6.61 17.27
CA GLY A 183 1.69 5.83 17.86
C GLY A 183 1.30 4.62 17.00
N LEU A 184 1.22 4.81 15.67
CA LEU A 184 0.93 3.73 14.72
C LEU A 184 2.06 2.70 14.69
N ALA A 185 3.30 3.15 14.56
CA ALA A 185 4.47 2.27 14.52
C ALA A 185 4.63 1.45 15.82
N ASN A 186 4.37 2.07 16.98
CA ASN A 186 4.47 1.41 18.29
C ASN A 186 3.54 0.19 18.42
N VAL A 187 2.37 0.22 17.79
CA VAL A 187 1.36 -0.83 17.92
C VAL A 187 1.28 -1.73 16.69
N LEU A 188 2.03 -1.41 15.63
CA LEU A 188 1.91 -2.04 14.32
C LEU A 188 2.12 -3.55 14.41
N TRP A 189 3.22 -4.01 15.00
CA TRP A 189 3.52 -5.45 15.13
C TRP A 189 2.63 -6.17 16.14
N ASP A 190 2.13 -5.47 17.16
CA ASP A 190 1.26 -6.05 18.18
C ASP A 190 -0.17 -6.26 17.67
N ARG A 191 -0.62 -5.37 16.77
CA ARG A 191 -2.00 -5.37 16.25
C ARG A 191 -2.13 -6.02 14.88
N THR A 192 -1.05 -6.08 14.09
CA THR A 192 -1.11 -6.57 12.71
C THR A 192 -0.70 -8.02 12.61
N ILE A 193 -1.52 -8.83 11.96
CA ILE A 193 -1.16 -10.20 11.56
C ILE A 193 -0.75 -10.17 10.08
N ILE A 194 0.56 -10.02 9.82
CA ILE A 194 1.10 -10.00 8.46
C ILE A 194 1.55 -11.41 8.07
N ALA A 195 0.93 -11.97 7.02
CA ALA A 195 1.39 -13.22 6.45
C ALA A 195 2.78 -13.02 5.81
N PRO A 196 3.72 -13.98 5.92
CA PRO A 196 5.07 -13.81 5.37
C PRO A 196 5.13 -13.54 3.85
N ASP A 197 4.08 -13.89 3.12
CA ASP A 197 3.91 -13.72 1.68
C ASP A 197 2.95 -12.57 1.29
N ASP A 198 2.47 -11.79 2.27
CA ASP A 198 1.73 -10.55 2.01
C ASP A 198 2.69 -9.40 1.66
N TYR A 199 3.22 -9.48 0.44
CA TYR A 199 4.23 -8.55 -0.07
C TYR A 199 3.76 -7.10 -0.12
N TYR A 200 2.45 -6.89 -0.34
CA TYR A 200 1.89 -5.54 -0.38
C TYR A 200 1.91 -4.92 1.01
N THR A 201 1.39 -5.62 2.02
CA THR A 201 1.41 -5.11 3.40
C THR A 201 2.84 -4.91 3.89
N LEU A 202 3.77 -5.82 3.58
CA LEU A 202 5.19 -5.65 3.90
C LEU A 202 5.80 -4.40 3.25
N GLN A 203 5.47 -4.14 1.99
CA GLN A 203 5.92 -2.92 1.30
C GLN A 203 5.37 -1.66 1.97
N VAL A 204 4.09 -1.68 2.36
CA VAL A 204 3.45 -0.55 3.06
C VAL A 204 4.14 -0.28 4.41
N VAL A 205 4.38 -1.33 5.20
CA VAL A 205 5.11 -1.21 6.48
C VAL A 205 6.51 -0.64 6.28
N MET A 206 7.22 -1.10 5.26
CA MET A 206 8.55 -0.59 4.92
C MET A 206 8.51 0.90 4.59
N THR A 207 7.52 1.35 3.81
CA THR A 207 7.37 2.78 3.48
C THR A 207 7.04 3.62 4.71
N LEU A 208 6.19 3.13 5.63
CA LEU A 208 5.92 3.80 6.91
C LEU A 208 7.24 4.02 7.70
N TYR A 209 8.07 2.99 7.84
CA TYR A 209 9.34 3.13 8.55
C TYR A 209 10.33 4.05 7.83
N GLN A 210 10.36 4.03 6.49
CA GLN A 210 11.15 4.97 5.72
C GLN A 210 10.72 6.42 5.97
N SER A 211 9.41 6.71 5.92
CA SER A 211 8.88 8.05 6.16
C SER A 211 9.16 8.53 7.58
N LEU A 212 9.00 7.66 8.57
CA LEU A 212 9.34 7.93 9.98
C LEU A 212 10.84 8.21 10.18
N PHE A 213 11.70 7.45 9.51
CA PHE A 213 13.14 7.69 9.50
C PHE A 213 13.48 9.07 8.90
N ILE A 214 12.97 9.38 7.70
CA ILE A 214 13.22 10.66 7.02
C ILE A 214 12.77 11.84 7.90
N LYS A 215 11.53 11.80 8.41
CA LYS A 215 11.00 12.85 9.30
C LYS A 215 11.83 12.97 10.59
N SER A 216 12.36 11.86 11.12
CA SER A 216 13.24 11.89 12.30
C SER A 216 14.60 12.53 12.01
N VAL A 217 15.15 12.36 10.82
CA VAL A 217 16.39 13.04 10.38
C VAL A 217 16.17 14.54 10.27
N ILE A 218 15.10 14.97 9.60
CA ILE A 218 14.73 16.39 9.46
C ILE A 218 14.57 17.03 10.85
N LYS A 219 13.94 16.33 11.80
CA LYS A 219 13.76 16.78 13.19
C LYS A 219 14.99 16.56 14.08
N ARG A 220 16.05 15.93 13.57
CA ARG A 220 17.32 15.67 14.27
C ARG A 220 17.18 14.85 15.56
N ASP A 221 16.22 13.93 15.57
CA ASP A 221 15.95 13.07 16.72
C ASP A 221 16.79 11.78 16.64
N THR A 222 17.97 11.81 17.25
CA THR A 222 18.95 10.71 17.17
C THR A 222 18.41 9.38 17.71
N SER A 223 17.53 9.42 18.73
CA SER A 223 16.90 8.23 19.29
C SER A 223 15.93 7.59 18.29
N ARG A 224 15.07 8.41 17.67
CA ARG A 224 14.08 7.94 16.69
C ARG A 224 14.71 7.48 15.38
N ILE A 225 15.75 8.18 14.91
CA ILE A 225 16.53 7.75 13.73
C ILE A 225 17.04 6.32 13.89
N LYS A 226 17.73 6.04 15.01
CA LYS A 226 18.28 4.70 15.31
C LYS A 226 17.19 3.63 15.38
N ARG A 227 16.07 3.98 16.01
CA ARG A 227 14.94 3.07 16.17
C ARG A 227 14.35 2.68 14.82
N PHE A 228 13.94 3.65 14.01
CA PHE A 228 13.24 3.37 12.75
C PHE A 228 14.16 2.77 11.69
N TYR A 229 15.46 3.08 11.73
CA TYR A 229 16.44 2.35 10.93
C TYR A 229 16.47 0.86 11.28
N ARG A 230 16.52 0.50 12.58
CA ARG A 230 16.49 -0.90 13.03
C ARG A 230 15.17 -1.59 12.69
N GLU A 231 14.03 -0.94 12.94
CA GLU A 231 12.71 -1.51 12.63
C GLU A 231 12.55 -1.77 11.12
N ALA A 232 13.09 -0.88 10.28
CA ALA A 232 13.15 -1.06 8.83
C ALA A 232 14.05 -2.24 8.43
N ASP A 233 15.22 -2.41 9.05
CA ASP A 233 16.17 -3.51 8.79
C ASP A 233 15.60 -4.89 9.15
N GLU A 234 14.71 -4.95 10.16
CA GLU A 234 14.02 -6.17 10.59
C GLU A 234 12.89 -6.60 9.64
N VAL A 235 12.44 -5.73 8.73
CA VAL A 235 11.42 -6.09 7.73
C VAL A 235 12.00 -7.15 6.78
N ARG A 236 11.37 -8.32 6.76
CA ARG A 236 11.83 -9.45 5.94
C ARG A 236 11.67 -9.12 4.46
N HIS A 237 12.68 -9.44 3.68
CA HIS A 237 12.60 -9.44 2.22
C HIS A 237 13.04 -10.79 1.64
N ASN A 238 12.57 -11.08 0.43
CA ASN A 238 13.02 -12.20 -0.39
C ASN A 238 13.10 -11.75 -1.86
N ASN A 239 13.33 -12.69 -2.78
CA ASN A 239 13.45 -12.38 -4.21
C ASN A 239 12.20 -11.73 -4.83
N MET A 240 11.02 -11.90 -4.24
CA MET A 240 9.75 -11.30 -4.68
C MET A 240 9.54 -9.87 -4.15
N THR A 241 10.31 -9.43 -3.15
CA THR A 241 10.18 -8.12 -2.50
C THR A 241 11.42 -7.26 -2.68
N ILE A 242 11.97 -7.25 -3.90
CA ILE A 242 13.22 -6.55 -4.18
C ILE A 242 13.15 -5.05 -3.83
N LEU A 243 11.99 -4.42 -3.97
CA LEU A 243 11.76 -3.01 -3.61
C LEU A 243 11.94 -2.74 -2.11
N ILE A 244 11.67 -3.72 -1.23
CA ILE A 244 11.95 -3.60 0.21
C ILE A 244 13.46 -3.52 0.42
N ALA A 245 14.22 -4.42 -0.23
CA ALA A 245 15.69 -4.43 -0.13
C ALA A 245 16.32 -3.14 -0.68
N PHE A 246 15.79 -2.58 -1.77
CA PHE A 246 16.20 -1.28 -2.29
C PHE A 246 15.97 -0.16 -1.27
N THR A 247 14.78 -0.12 -0.66
CA THR A 247 14.44 0.88 0.35
C THR A 247 15.34 0.76 1.59
N GLN A 248 15.56 -0.46 2.09
CA GLN A 248 16.48 -0.72 3.21
C GLN A 248 17.90 -0.24 2.90
N ARG A 249 18.41 -0.53 1.69
CA ARG A 249 19.74 -0.08 1.28
C ARG A 249 19.84 1.44 1.18
N GLN A 250 18.79 2.10 0.72
CA GLN A 250 18.74 3.55 0.65
C GLN A 250 18.76 4.20 2.04
N MET A 251 18.00 3.65 2.99
CA MET A 251 18.04 4.09 4.39
C MET A 251 19.41 3.84 5.03
N GLU A 252 20.05 2.72 4.73
CA GLU A 252 21.40 2.41 5.19
C GLU A 252 22.43 3.42 4.69
N ILE A 253 22.37 3.85 3.43
CA ILE A 253 23.26 4.89 2.89
C ILE A 253 23.16 6.17 3.71
N SER A 254 21.94 6.67 3.96
CA SER A 254 21.73 7.85 4.80
C SER A 254 22.19 7.62 6.25
N TYR A 255 21.98 6.42 6.79
CA TYR A 255 22.44 6.07 8.14
C TYR A 255 23.99 6.06 8.25
N LEU A 256 24.68 5.55 7.22
CA LEU A 256 26.15 5.60 7.12
C LEU A 256 26.66 7.04 7.12
N GLU A 257 26.02 7.92 6.34
CA GLU A 257 26.35 9.35 6.37
C GLU A 257 26.18 9.97 7.75
N LEU A 258 25.05 9.71 8.42
CA LEU A 258 24.77 10.21 9.76
C LEU A 258 25.81 9.74 10.79
N THR A 259 26.35 8.54 10.62
CA THR A 259 27.40 7.98 11.49
C THR A 259 28.82 8.41 11.12
N GLY A 260 29.00 9.22 10.07
CA GLY A 260 30.30 9.71 9.61
C GLY A 260 31.06 8.75 8.69
N ARG A 261 30.39 7.73 8.14
CA ARG A 261 30.99 6.71 7.25
C ARG A 261 30.78 7.05 5.77
N GLN A 262 31.19 8.25 5.37
CA GLN A 262 30.90 8.83 4.06
C GLN A 262 31.40 7.99 2.87
N GLN A 263 32.61 7.43 2.96
CA GLN A 263 33.16 6.60 1.89
C GLN A 263 32.34 5.32 1.64
N GLU A 264 31.83 4.71 2.71
CA GLU A 264 30.98 3.52 2.60
C GLU A 264 29.59 3.88 2.06
N ALA A 265 29.03 5.01 2.49
CA ALA A 265 27.78 5.54 1.96
C ALA A 265 27.88 5.76 0.44
N ALA A 266 28.95 6.42 -0.03
CA ALA A 266 29.20 6.67 -1.43
C ALA A 266 29.37 5.38 -2.26
N SER A 267 30.16 4.42 -1.75
CA SER A 267 30.33 3.12 -2.42
C SER A 267 29.01 2.36 -2.54
N ASN A 268 28.18 2.39 -1.50
CA ASN A 268 26.87 1.73 -1.51
C ASN A 268 25.88 2.43 -2.45
N LEU A 269 25.92 3.77 -2.53
CA LEU A 269 25.11 4.53 -3.48
C LEU A 269 25.47 4.18 -4.93
N ASP A 270 26.75 4.11 -5.26
CA ASP A 270 27.22 3.75 -6.62
C ASP A 270 26.80 2.33 -7.01
N GLU A 271 26.82 1.39 -6.07
CA GLU A 271 26.30 0.04 -6.31
C GLU A 271 24.77 0.05 -6.47
N LEU A 272 24.04 0.73 -5.58
CA LEU A 272 22.58 0.80 -5.64
C LEU A 272 22.09 1.41 -6.96
N LYS A 273 22.75 2.48 -7.44
CA LYS A 273 22.46 3.12 -8.74
C LYS A 273 22.68 2.17 -9.91
N ARG A 274 23.77 1.39 -9.90
CA ARG A 274 24.05 0.38 -10.93
C ARG A 274 22.99 -0.72 -10.95
N ILE A 275 22.56 -1.20 -9.78
CA ILE A 275 21.49 -2.21 -9.68
C ILE A 275 20.15 -1.62 -10.12
N ALA A 276 19.81 -0.39 -9.70
CA ALA A 276 18.58 0.30 -10.11
C ALA A 276 18.50 0.40 -11.63
N LYS A 277 19.59 0.86 -12.26
CA LYS A 277 19.72 0.96 -13.72
C LYS A 277 19.56 -0.40 -14.43
N PHE A 278 20.03 -1.48 -13.82
CA PHE A 278 19.99 -2.81 -14.42
C PHE A 278 18.63 -3.50 -14.26
N LEU A 279 17.98 -3.34 -13.10
CA LEU A 279 16.77 -4.09 -12.74
C LEU A 279 15.45 -3.33 -12.97
N LEU A 280 15.47 -1.99 -12.95
CA LEU A 280 14.26 -1.17 -12.99
C LEU A 280 14.23 -0.44 -14.33
N ASP A 281 13.23 -0.80 -15.15
CA ASP A 281 13.12 -0.46 -16.58
C ASP A 281 13.23 1.05 -16.84
N TYR A 282 14.07 1.41 -17.81
CA TYR A 282 14.46 2.80 -18.11
C TYR A 282 13.37 3.57 -18.88
N HIS A 283 12.27 2.92 -19.29
CA HIS A 283 11.29 3.47 -20.22
C HIS A 283 10.00 4.03 -19.61
N ALA A 284 9.78 3.89 -18.30
CA ALA A 284 8.64 4.49 -17.61
C ALA A 284 9.11 5.62 -16.67
N ALA A 285 8.64 6.84 -16.91
CA ALA A 285 9.04 8.06 -16.19
C ALA A 285 8.73 8.05 -14.68
N GLU A 286 7.99 7.06 -14.20
CA GLU A 286 7.50 6.94 -12.82
C GLU A 286 8.13 5.76 -12.05
N GLN A 287 9.13 5.07 -12.63
CA GLN A 287 9.77 3.93 -11.97
C GLN A 287 10.99 4.36 -11.14
N ARG A 288 11.26 3.59 -10.06
CA ARG A 288 12.39 3.75 -9.12
C ARG A 288 13.76 3.49 -9.77
N ASN A 289 14.07 4.16 -10.87
CA ASN A 289 15.29 4.03 -11.66
C ASN A 289 16.50 4.72 -10.99
N GLU A 290 17.64 4.75 -11.68
CA GLU A 290 18.85 5.44 -11.22
C GLU A 290 18.60 6.90 -10.80
N SER A 291 17.79 7.63 -11.59
CA SER A 291 17.47 9.03 -11.31
C SER A 291 16.61 9.17 -10.05
N PHE A 292 15.64 8.28 -9.84
CA PHE A 292 14.85 8.26 -8.62
C PHE A 292 15.73 8.04 -7.39
N VAL A 293 16.65 7.06 -7.43
CA VAL A 293 17.60 6.79 -6.33
C VAL A 293 18.44 8.04 -6.04
N GLN A 294 18.94 8.71 -7.07
CA GLN A 294 19.72 9.94 -6.91
C GLN A 294 18.90 11.08 -6.29
N ILE A 295 17.69 11.33 -6.77
CA ILE A 295 16.83 12.42 -6.26
C ILE A 295 16.54 12.23 -4.76
N GLU A 296 16.18 11.01 -4.37
CA GLU A 296 15.87 10.71 -2.97
C GLU A 296 17.12 10.77 -2.09
N TYR A 297 18.28 10.34 -2.60
CA TYR A 297 19.57 10.54 -1.92
C TYR A 297 19.88 12.02 -1.73
N ASP A 298 19.77 12.83 -2.79
CA ASP A 298 20.13 14.26 -2.78
C ASP A 298 19.33 15.05 -1.74
N LYS A 299 18.03 14.74 -1.61
CA LYS A 299 17.16 15.35 -0.58
C LYS A 299 17.69 15.04 0.82
N MET A 300 17.96 13.77 1.11
CA MET A 300 18.45 13.35 2.43
C MET A 300 19.85 13.87 2.73
N HIS A 301 20.74 13.83 1.74
CA HIS A 301 22.10 14.34 1.86
C HIS A 301 22.10 15.84 2.19
N ALA A 302 21.24 16.63 1.53
CA ALA A 302 21.11 18.06 1.82
C ALA A 302 20.73 18.33 3.29
N GLU A 303 19.76 17.59 3.84
CA GLU A 303 19.37 17.70 5.26
C GLU A 303 20.51 17.36 6.21
N ILE A 304 21.27 16.29 5.92
CA ILE A 304 22.42 15.86 6.73
C ILE A 304 23.54 16.92 6.68
N VAL A 305 23.86 17.44 5.49
CA VAL A 305 24.88 18.48 5.31
C VAL A 305 24.52 19.75 6.06
N GLU A 306 23.25 20.18 6.00
CA GLU A 306 22.82 21.38 6.74
C GLU A 306 22.91 21.14 8.26
N TRP A 307 22.51 19.95 8.75
CA TRP A 307 22.68 19.62 10.17
C TRP A 307 24.16 19.67 10.61
N ARG A 308 25.09 19.11 9.82
CA ARG A 308 26.53 19.19 10.12
C ARG A 308 27.02 20.63 10.18
N LYS A 309 26.60 21.44 9.22
CA LYS A 309 26.97 22.85 9.12
C LYS A 309 26.48 23.65 10.32
N GLU A 310 25.26 23.41 10.78
CA GLU A 310 24.72 24.08 11.97
C GLU A 310 25.46 23.71 13.27
N LEU A 311 25.93 22.46 13.37
CA LEU A 311 26.75 22.02 14.50
C LEU A 311 28.24 22.41 14.37
N GLY A 312 28.68 22.85 13.20
CA GLY A 312 30.09 23.15 12.92
C GLY A 312 31.01 21.94 12.99
N VAL A 313 30.50 20.74 12.63
CA VAL A 313 31.23 19.47 12.70
C VAL A 313 31.69 18.99 11.32
N SER A 314 32.74 18.17 11.28
CA SER A 314 33.23 17.58 10.03
C SER A 314 32.30 16.48 9.49
N GLU A 315 32.56 16.03 8.26
CA GLU A 315 31.80 14.94 7.61
C GLU A 315 31.95 13.58 8.32
N ASP A 316 33.09 13.34 8.98
CA ASP A 316 33.37 12.12 9.74
C ASP A 316 32.74 12.10 11.14
N TYR A 317 32.16 13.21 11.57
CA TYR A 317 31.53 13.29 12.89
C TYR A 317 30.26 12.41 12.93
N ASN A 318 30.08 11.65 14.00
CA ASN A 318 28.87 10.87 14.20
C ASN A 318 27.75 11.75 14.78
N LEU A 319 26.82 12.19 13.91
CA LEU A 319 25.67 13.01 14.29
C LEU A 319 24.74 12.28 15.28
N LEU A 320 24.71 10.95 15.25
CA LEU A 320 23.84 10.14 16.09
C LEU A 320 24.32 10.01 17.54
N ASN A 321 25.46 10.61 17.89
CA ASN A 321 25.94 10.71 19.26
C ASN A 321 25.59 12.04 19.94
N THR A 322 24.86 12.93 19.24
CA THR A 322 24.28 14.15 19.83
C THR A 322 23.01 13.84 20.63
#